data_AF-A0A2P2GRN0-F1
#
_entry.id   AF-A0A2P2GRN0-F1
#
_cell.length_a   1.000
_cell.length_b   1.000
_cell.length_c   1.000
_cell.angle_alpha   90.00
_cell.angle_beta   90.00
_cell.angle_gamma   90.00
#
_symmetry.space_group_name_H-M   'P 1'
#
loop_
_entity.id
_entity.type
_entity.pdbx_description
1 polymer ?
#
loop_
_entity_poly.entity_id
_entity_poly.type
_entity_poly.pdbx_seq_one_letter_code
_entity_poly.pdbx_strand_id
1 'polypeptide(L)'
;MLNGVVARRSKARKKPSLGVPREIILLTGAKEWPYTVAADDGSGVCGKVPLPCDALPEDVQERVFTPLAELTRAWHGIDIDVTWSPLTQDSWVGRITRGDGTPPVEGGPA
;
A
#
# COMPACT_ATOMS: atom_id res chain seq x y z
N MET A 1 -7.34 -30.40 -39.18
CA MET A 1 -6.73 -29.17 -39.71
C MET A 1 -7.03 -28.02 -38.74
N LEU A 2 -5.96 -27.53 -38.08
CA LEU A 2 -5.69 -26.17 -37.60
C LEU A 2 -6.67 -25.47 -36.62
N ASN A 3 -6.23 -25.48 -35.36
CA ASN A 3 -6.48 -24.61 -34.20
C ASN A 3 -6.93 -23.16 -34.50
N GLY A 4 -8.11 -22.79 -34.01
CA GLY A 4 -8.51 -21.41 -33.77
C GLY A 4 -8.17 -21.00 -32.34
N VAL A 5 -6.89 -20.73 -32.05
CA VAL A 5 -6.51 -20.10 -30.78
C VAL A 5 -7.09 -18.69 -30.79
N VAL A 6 -8.11 -18.46 -29.98
CA VAL A 6 -8.58 -17.10 -29.70
C VAL A 6 -7.46 -16.45 -28.91
N ALA A 7 -6.67 -15.61 -29.57
CA ALA A 7 -5.66 -14.80 -28.92
C ALA A 7 -6.38 -14.01 -27.81
N ARG A 8 -6.19 -14.43 -26.55
CA ARG A 8 -6.61 -13.65 -25.39
C ARG A 8 -5.89 -12.32 -25.51
N ARG A 9 -6.63 -11.31 -25.97
CA ARG A 9 -6.20 -9.92 -26.01
C ARG A 9 -5.78 -9.58 -24.59
N SER A 10 -4.48 -9.63 -24.31
CA SER A 10 -3.91 -9.13 -23.08
C SER A 10 -4.38 -7.69 -23.01
N LYS A 11 -5.42 -7.42 -22.20
CA LYS A 11 -5.77 -6.06 -21.83
C LYS A 11 -4.46 -5.51 -21.30
N ALA A 12 -3.83 -4.61 -22.06
CA ALA A 12 -2.75 -3.80 -21.55
C ALA A 12 -3.27 -3.31 -20.21
N ARG A 13 -2.70 -3.83 -19.11
CA ARG A 13 -3.08 -3.39 -17.78
C ARG A 13 -2.91 -1.88 -17.87
N LYS A 14 -4.01 -1.13 -17.76
CA LYS A 14 -3.97 0.33 -17.72
C LYS A 14 -2.83 0.64 -16.77
N LYS A 15 -1.85 1.43 -17.23
CA LYS A 15 -0.75 1.86 -16.35
C LYS A 15 -1.40 2.25 -15.03
N PRO A 16 -0.97 1.67 -13.90
CA PRO A 16 -1.56 2.00 -12.63
C PRO A 16 -1.58 3.52 -12.50
N SER A 17 -2.76 4.11 -12.29
CA SER A 17 -2.92 5.56 -12.21
C SER A 17 -2.24 6.18 -10.99
N LEU A 18 -1.66 5.34 -10.12
CA LEU A 18 -0.81 5.68 -9.01
C LEU A 18 0.53 4.97 -9.23
N GLY A 19 1.64 5.65 -9.00
CA GLY A 19 2.95 5.00 -8.94
C GLY A 19 3.09 4.09 -7.73
N VAL A 20 4.24 3.44 -7.61
CA VAL A 20 4.52 2.60 -6.44
C VAL A 20 4.55 3.49 -5.19
N PRO A 21 3.74 3.21 -4.16
CA PRO A 21 3.70 4.03 -2.97
C PRO A 21 5.04 3.91 -2.23
N ARG A 22 5.54 5.05 -1.75
CA ARG A 22 6.85 5.22 -1.11
C ARG A 22 6.74 5.62 0.36
N GLU A 23 5.78 6.47 0.68
CA GLU A 23 5.61 6.97 2.05
C GLU A 23 4.14 7.26 2.34
N ILE A 24 3.75 7.10 3.61
CA ILE A 24 2.43 7.43 4.14
C ILE A 24 2.62 8.44 5.26
N ILE A 25 1.83 9.50 5.27
CA ILE A 25 1.79 10.47 6.37
C ILE A 25 0.39 10.39 6.97
N LEU A 26 0.34 10.10 8.27
CA LEU A 26 -0.86 10.06 9.08
C LEU A 26 -0.87 11.25 10.04
N LEU A 27 -1.98 11.96 10.12
CA LEU A 27 -2.11 13.16 10.96
C LEU A 27 -3.23 12.94 11.99
N THR A 28 -2.97 13.25 13.26
CA THR A 28 -4.00 13.35 14.31
C THR A 28 -4.64 14.74 14.29
N GLY A 29 -5.76 14.89 15.00
CA GLY A 29 -6.28 16.21 15.36
C GLY A 29 -7.52 16.67 14.59
N ALA A 30 -8.10 15.82 13.74
CA ALA A 30 -9.43 16.04 13.18
C ALA A 30 -10.42 15.04 13.77
N LYS A 31 -11.73 15.27 13.56
CA LYS A 31 -12.80 14.31 13.93
C LYS A 31 -12.60 12.92 13.30
N GLU A 32 -11.75 12.85 12.28
CA GLU A 32 -11.38 11.69 11.48
C GLU A 32 -9.86 11.68 11.31
N TRP A 33 -9.28 10.59 10.82
CA TRP A 33 -7.83 10.44 10.65
C TRP A 33 -7.39 10.68 9.19
N PRO A 34 -6.96 11.90 8.83
CA PRO A 34 -6.45 12.16 7.49
C PRO A 34 -5.11 11.45 7.24
N TYR A 35 -4.96 10.90 6.04
CA TYR A 35 -3.72 10.31 5.58
C TYR A 35 -3.38 10.77 4.15
N THR A 36 -2.09 10.81 3.86
CA THR A 36 -1.54 11.09 2.52
C THR A 36 -0.52 10.02 2.16
N VAL A 37 -0.66 9.39 1.00
CA VAL A 37 0.33 8.46 0.44
C VAL A 37 1.04 9.16 -0.71
N ALA A 38 2.35 9.22 -0.64
CA ALA A 38 3.22 9.70 -1.70
C ALA A 38 3.78 8.51 -2.48
N ALA A 39 3.70 8.56 -3.81
CA ALA A 39 4.28 7.58 -4.72
C ALA A 39 5.56 8.10 -5.37
N ASP A 40 6.37 7.17 -5.90
CA ASP A 40 7.68 7.47 -6.49
C ASP A 40 7.62 8.33 -7.76
N ASP A 41 6.53 8.25 -8.53
CA ASP A 41 6.33 9.05 -9.75
C ASP A 41 5.89 10.49 -9.48
N GLY A 42 5.80 10.88 -8.19
CA GLY A 42 5.27 12.18 -7.77
C GLY A 42 3.73 12.22 -7.70
N SER A 43 3.04 11.13 -8.03
CA SER A 43 1.60 10.98 -7.73
C SER A 43 1.38 10.71 -6.25
N GLY A 44 0.15 10.93 -5.78
CA GLY A 44 -0.22 10.64 -4.41
C GLY A 44 -1.73 10.50 -4.26
N VAL A 45 -2.13 9.85 -3.17
CA VAL A 45 -3.53 9.74 -2.77
C VAL A 45 -3.70 10.33 -1.38
N CYS A 46 -4.71 11.19 -1.22
CA CYS A 46 -5.15 11.64 0.08
C CYS A 46 -6.48 10.98 0.43
N GLY A 47 -6.69 10.73 1.71
CA GLY A 47 -7.91 10.12 2.21
C GLY A 47 -8.06 10.34 3.70
N LYS A 48 -9.05 9.67 4.26
CA LYS A 48 -9.32 9.68 5.69
C LYS A 48 -9.78 8.32 6.15
N VAL A 49 -9.35 7.92 7.34
CA VAL A 49 -9.86 6.72 8.00
C VAL A 49 -11.07 7.11 8.83
N PRO A 50 -12.23 6.43 8.66
CA PRO A 50 -13.44 6.70 9.43
C PRO A 50 -13.35 6.12 10.85
N LEU A 51 -12.26 6.44 11.55
CA LEU A 51 -12.04 6.11 12.96
C LEU A 51 -12.16 7.38 13.81
N PRO A 52 -12.58 7.26 15.08
CA PRO A 52 -12.59 8.39 16.00
C PRO A 52 -11.16 8.88 16.28
N CYS A 53 -10.99 10.17 16.58
CA CYS A 53 -9.68 10.76 16.89
C CYS A 53 -8.95 10.10 18.07
N ASP A 54 -9.68 9.44 18.96
CA ASP A 54 -9.13 8.70 20.13
C ASP A 54 -8.71 7.26 19.79
N ALA A 55 -8.90 6.81 18.54
CA ALA A 55 -8.46 5.49 18.10
C ALA A 55 -6.94 5.35 18.25
N LEU A 56 -6.49 4.13 18.56
CA LEU A 56 -5.07 3.85 18.66
C LEU A 56 -4.40 4.07 17.31
N PRO A 57 -3.20 4.69 17.26
CA PRO A 57 -2.47 4.89 16.01
C PRO A 57 -2.25 3.58 15.25
N GLU A 58 -2.03 2.47 15.96
CA GLU A 58 -1.83 1.13 15.39
C GLU A 58 -3.05 0.63 14.60
N ASP A 59 -4.26 0.80 15.14
CA ASP A 59 -5.51 0.46 14.43
C ASP A 59 -5.68 1.29 13.16
N VAL A 60 -5.36 2.58 13.24
CA VAL A 60 -5.48 3.51 12.10
C VAL A 60 -4.45 3.14 11.02
N GLN A 61 -3.22 2.85 11.44
CA GLN A 61 -2.14 2.42 10.57
C GLN A 61 -2.50 1.13 9.82
N GLU A 62 -3.05 0.12 10.51
CA GLU A 62 -3.53 -1.11 9.87
C GLU A 62 -4.62 -0.81 8.83
N ARG A 63 -5.61 0.01 9.19
CA ARG A 63 -6.74 0.36 8.30
C ARG A 63 -6.31 1.12 7.05
N VAL A 64 -5.22 1.88 7.11
CA VAL A 64 -4.62 2.50 5.91
C VAL A 64 -3.76 1.50 5.14
N PHE A 65 -2.99 0.68 5.85
CA PHE A 65 -2.03 -0.23 5.27
C PHE A 65 -2.69 -1.37 4.48
N THR A 66 -3.68 -2.07 5.03
CA THR A 66 -4.34 -3.21 4.37
C THR A 66 -4.82 -2.89 2.96
N PRO A 67 -5.67 -1.86 2.72
CA PRO A 67 -6.13 -1.54 1.38
C PRO A 67 -4.99 -1.05 0.48
N LEU A 68 -3.96 -0.40 1.03
CA LEU A 68 -2.80 0.04 0.25
C LEU A 68 -1.95 -1.14 -0.22
N ALA A 69 -1.71 -2.14 0.64
CA ALA A 69 -0.99 -3.35 0.30
C ALA A 69 -1.75 -4.15 -0.76
N GLU A 70 -3.06 -4.34 -0.61
CA GLU A 70 -3.90 -5.00 -1.60
C GLU A 70 -3.89 -4.27 -2.94
N LEU A 71 -4.03 -2.93 -2.93
CA LEU A 71 -3.98 -2.10 -4.14
C LEU A 71 -2.63 -2.23 -4.83
N THR A 72 -1.54 -2.12 -4.06
CA THR A 72 -0.17 -2.19 -4.58
C THR A 72 0.13 -3.55 -5.20
N ARG A 73 -0.31 -4.63 -4.54
CA ARG A 73 -0.21 -5.99 -5.06
C ARG A 73 -1.06 -6.18 -6.33
N ALA A 74 -2.27 -5.65 -6.38
CA ALA A 74 -3.14 -5.76 -7.55
C ALA A 74 -2.60 -4.98 -8.76
N TRP A 75 -2.04 -3.79 -8.53
CA TRP A 75 -1.64 -2.82 -9.55
C TRP A 75 -0.22 -3.06 -10.05
N HIS A 76 0.72 -3.28 -9.11
CA HIS A 76 2.14 -3.43 -9.37
C HIS A 76 2.65 -4.87 -9.23
N GLY A 77 1.89 -5.77 -8.60
CA GLY A 77 2.32 -7.16 -8.39
C GLY A 77 3.42 -7.32 -7.35
N ILE A 78 3.62 -6.31 -6.49
CA ILE A 78 4.62 -6.31 -5.42
C ILE A 78 3.94 -6.30 -4.06
N ASP A 79 4.61 -6.90 -3.09
CA ASP A 79 4.25 -6.78 -1.69
C ASP A 79 4.96 -5.56 -1.08
N ILE A 80 4.34 -4.96 -0.07
CA ILE A 80 4.90 -3.79 0.61
C ILE A 80 4.79 -3.99 2.11
N ASP A 81 5.81 -3.51 2.80
CA ASP A 81 5.83 -3.40 4.25
C ASP A 81 5.92 -1.92 4.64
N VAL A 82 5.45 -1.59 5.84
CA VAL A 82 5.45 -0.20 6.32
C VAL A 82 6.09 -0.13 7.68
N THR A 83 7.21 0.60 7.74
CA THR A 83 7.84 0.96 8.99
C THR A 83 7.31 2.32 9.43
N TRP A 84 6.52 2.32 10.50
CA TRP A 84 5.98 3.54 11.08
C TRP A 84 7.01 4.20 12.00
N SER A 85 7.07 5.53 11.96
CA SER A 85 7.89 6.35 12.85
C SER A 85 7.10 7.61 13.23
N PRO A 86 7.18 8.06 14.48
CA PRO A 86 6.58 9.32 14.87
C PRO A 86 7.27 10.47 14.14
N LEU A 87 6.48 11.32 13.48
CA LEU A 87 6.97 12.54 12.82
C LEU A 87 6.86 13.75 13.75
N THR A 88 5.75 13.85 14.47
CA THR A 88 5.50 14.87 15.50
C THR A 88 4.77 14.22 16.69
N GLN A 89 4.41 15.01 17.71
CA GLN A 89 3.58 14.54 18.82
C GLN A 89 2.23 13.94 18.37
N ASP A 90 1.77 14.35 17.19
CA ASP A 90 0.41 14.19 16.67
C ASP A 90 0.43 13.68 15.21
N SER A 91 1.55 13.10 14.76
CA SER A 91 1.68 12.65 13.37
C SER A 91 2.67 11.51 13.24
N TRP A 92 2.38 10.61 12.31
CA TRP A 92 3.23 9.47 11.99
C TRP A 92 3.58 9.44 10.51
N VAL A 93 4.78 8.97 10.22
CA VAL A 93 5.24 8.68 8.87
C VAL A 93 5.49 7.19 8.74
N GLY A 94 4.82 6.56 7.78
CA GLY A 94 5.02 5.18 7.37
C GLY A 94 5.93 5.13 6.15
N ARG A 95 7.19 4.71 6.33
CA ARG A 95 8.08 4.47 5.21
C ARG A 95 7.78 3.11 4.60
N ILE A 96 7.44 3.13 3.31
CA ILE A 96 7.08 1.92 2.59
C ILE A 96 8.34 1.29 2.03
N THR A 97 8.59 0.05 2.41
CA THR A 97 9.62 -0.79 1.80
C THR A 97 8.92 -1.79 0.89
N ARG A 98 9.55 -2.11 -0.24
CA ARG A 98 9.06 -3.18 -1.09
C ARG A 98 9.44 -4.47 -0.38
N GLY A 99 8.45 -5.29 -0.08
CA GLY A 99 8.71 -6.68 0.24
C GLY A 99 9.41 -7.25 -0.97
N ASP A 100 10.69 -7.57 -0.82
CA ASP A 100 11.29 -8.54 -1.72
C ASP A 100 10.39 -9.77 -1.56
N GLY A 101 9.70 -10.17 -2.63
CA GLY A 101 8.77 -11.28 -2.59
C GLY A 101 9.51 -12.61 -2.43
N THR A 102 10.53 -12.66 -1.56
CA THR A 102 11.14 -13.89 -1.15
C THR A 102 10.10 -14.59 -0.27
N PRO A 103 9.47 -15.68 -0.77
CA PRO A 103 8.65 -16.51 0.11
C PRO A 103 9.53 -16.91 1.29
N PRO A 104 8.97 -17.06 2.51
CA PRO A 104 9.74 -17.65 3.60
C PRO A 104 10.33 -18.94 3.03
N VAL A 105 11.67 -19.00 2.98
CA VAL A 105 12.38 -20.22 2.60
C VAL A 105 12.01 -21.23 3.67
N GLU A 106 10.97 -22.02 3.38
CA GLU A 106 10.47 -23.07 4.23
C GLU A 106 11.67 -24.01 4.45
N GLY A 107 12.19 -23.98 5.67
CA GLY A 107 13.38 -24.73 6.05
C GLY A 107 13.21 -26.22 5.79
N GLY A 108 14.32 -26.89 5.47
CA GLY A 108 14.42 -28.35 5.35
C GLY A 108 14.04 -29.10 6.64
N PRO A 109 14.23 -30.44 6.73
CA PRO A 109 15.49 -31.10 6.39
C PRO A 109 15.35 -32.39 5.55
N ALA A 110 16.48 -32.86 5.01
CA ALA A 110 16.68 -34.24 4.57
C ALA A 110 17.39 -35.04 5.67
#